data_AF-A0A956XR56-F1
#
_entry.id   AF-A0A956XR56-F1
#
_cell.length_a   1.000
_cell.length_b   1.000
_cell.length_c   1.000
_cell.angle_alpha   90.00
_cell.angle_beta   90.00
_cell.angle_gamma   90.00
#
_symmetry.space_group_name_H-M   'P 1'
#
loop_
_entity.id
_entity.type
_entity.pdbx_description
1 polymer ?
#
loop_
_entity_poly.entity_id
_entity_poly.type
_entity_poly.pdbx_seq_one_letter_code
_entity_poly.pdbx_strand_id
1 'polypeptide(L)'
;LALELGDSLAIPAFSAAGYSFLSILLTVFVFKETLPPEKRKKAGQAGQTGKTSIARAVLPIIGMLLLMMFGQQFIFFGFESLMGLFTLTRLGLLGQGNAALFLLIGIILVIVQTRYIGKWAKRYGEARMVIVALGLLAGGLLLVATTPEQTHPFYVKAIVENQLVNQAPTDTEAIIGEMAITLPESNNGLGGVLWFVVALVPLSIGSGLIRPLLNTLLTKAAGDASFGVVLGFSSAAVSAANAAAPIVMGLIFQQYGAGMPFLIGSGLMALLVVFALIFFRTVPAVQKAA
;
A
#
# COMPACT_ATOMS: atom_id res chain seq x y z
N LEU A 1 7.70 26.36 -18.30
CA LEU A 1 6.63 26.86 -19.20
C LEU A 1 5.32 26.04 -19.17
N ALA A 2 5.08 25.21 -18.15
CA ALA A 2 3.81 24.51 -17.94
C ALA A 2 3.28 24.70 -16.50
N LEU A 3 3.56 25.87 -15.89
CA LEU A 3 3.27 26.16 -14.47
C LEU A 3 2.63 27.54 -14.24
N GLU A 4 2.18 28.24 -15.29
CA GLU A 4 1.56 29.57 -15.20
C GLU A 4 0.23 29.65 -15.96
N LEU A 5 -0.66 28.69 -15.76
CA LEU A 5 -2.07 28.84 -16.16
C LEU A 5 -2.98 28.48 -14.99
N GLY A 6 -3.19 29.49 -14.14
CA GLY A 6 -4.43 29.78 -13.43
C GLY A 6 -5.03 28.67 -12.58
N ASP A 7 -4.83 28.77 -11.26
CA ASP A 7 -5.81 28.56 -10.19
C ASP A 7 -7.05 27.71 -10.52
N SER A 8 -6.86 26.46 -10.96
CA SER A 8 -7.98 25.62 -11.35
C SER A 8 -7.67 24.15 -11.11
N LEU A 9 -8.21 23.67 -9.98
CA LEU A 9 -8.52 22.26 -9.72
C LEU A 9 -9.24 21.58 -10.90
N ALA A 10 -9.76 22.34 -11.88
CA ALA A 10 -10.42 21.81 -13.07
C ALA A 10 -9.46 21.19 -14.09
N ILE A 11 -8.19 21.62 -14.22
CA ILE A 11 -7.27 21.06 -15.25
C ILE A 11 -7.01 19.56 -15.02
N PRO A 12 -6.70 19.10 -13.78
CA PRO A 12 -6.65 17.67 -13.48
C PRO A 12 -7.99 16.97 -13.72
N ALA A 13 -9.10 17.61 -13.33
CA ALA A 13 -10.44 17.04 -13.46
C ALA A 13 -10.87 16.83 -14.92
N PHE A 14 -10.63 17.80 -15.80
CA PHE A 14 -10.91 17.69 -17.24
C PHE A 14 -10.01 16.65 -17.91
N SER A 15 -8.75 16.54 -17.49
CA SER A 15 -7.85 15.49 -17.97
C SER A 15 -8.38 14.10 -17.59
N ALA A 16 -8.77 13.92 -16.32
CA ALA A 16 -9.38 12.68 -15.85
C ALA A 16 -10.71 12.35 -16.56
N ALA A 17 -11.55 13.36 -16.80
CA ALA A 17 -12.80 13.21 -17.55
C ALA A 17 -12.55 12.78 -19.01
N GLY A 18 -11.55 13.37 -19.68
CA GLY A 18 -11.12 12.97 -21.02
C GLY A 18 -10.64 11.52 -21.08
N TYR A 19 -9.81 11.10 -20.13
CA TYR A 19 -9.36 9.70 -20.01
C TYR A 19 -10.51 8.74 -19.73
N SER A 20 -11.43 9.10 -18.83
CA SER A 20 -12.61 8.28 -18.52
C SER A 20 -13.54 8.15 -19.73
N PHE A 21 -13.79 9.24 -20.45
CA PHE A 21 -14.60 9.24 -21.68
C PHE A 21 -13.97 8.37 -22.77
N LEU A 22 -12.65 8.47 -22.95
CA LEU A 22 -11.91 7.60 -23.88
C LEU A 22 -12.00 6.13 -23.46
N SER A 23 -11.90 5.84 -22.15
CA SER A 23 -12.09 4.49 -21.61
C SER A 23 -13.48 3.95 -21.87
N ILE A 24 -14.53 4.77 -21.73
CA ILE A 24 -15.92 4.38 -22.02
C ILE A 24 -16.08 4.09 -23.52
N LEU A 25 -15.58 4.96 -24.39
CA LEU A 25 -15.62 4.74 -25.84
C LEU A 25 -14.91 3.43 -26.22
N LEU A 26 -13.69 3.22 -25.74
CA LEU A 26 -12.95 1.98 -25.96
C LEU A 26 -13.72 0.78 -25.41
N THR A 27 -14.36 0.88 -24.25
CA THR A 27 -15.16 -0.22 -23.70
C THR A 27 -16.35 -0.55 -24.61
N VAL A 28 -17.11 0.45 -25.06
CA VAL A 28 -18.28 0.26 -25.93
C VAL A 28 -17.90 -0.31 -27.30
N PHE A 29 -16.78 0.14 -27.88
CA PHE A 29 -16.36 -0.29 -29.22
C PHE A 29 -15.53 -1.58 -29.25
N VAL A 30 -14.74 -1.85 -28.19
CA VAL A 30 -13.79 -2.97 -28.17
C VAL A 30 -14.34 -4.19 -27.41
N PHE A 31 -15.13 -4.00 -26.36
CA PHE A 31 -15.68 -5.14 -25.59
C PHE A 31 -16.97 -5.66 -26.21
N LYS A 32 -16.88 -6.78 -26.93
CA LYS A 32 -18.06 -7.58 -27.29
C LYS A 32 -18.62 -8.25 -26.04
N GLU A 33 -19.94 -8.13 -25.86
CA GLU A 33 -20.70 -8.64 -24.73
C GLU A 33 -20.40 -10.13 -24.48
N THR A 34 -19.74 -10.42 -23.36
CA THR A 34 -19.19 -11.75 -23.03
C THR A 34 -20.23 -12.73 -22.49
N LEU A 35 -21.48 -12.30 -22.25
CA LEU A 35 -22.53 -13.16 -21.70
C LEU A 35 -23.77 -13.19 -22.61
N PRO A 36 -24.01 -14.28 -23.36
CA PRO A 36 -25.25 -14.47 -24.11
C PRO A 36 -26.48 -14.42 -23.18
N PRO A 37 -27.58 -13.75 -23.57
CA PRO A 37 -28.77 -13.56 -22.74
C PRO A 37 -29.41 -14.87 -22.25
N GLU A 38 -29.16 -16.00 -22.93
CA GLU A 38 -29.67 -17.32 -22.56
C GLU A 38 -29.05 -17.88 -21.26
N LYS A 39 -27.82 -17.50 -20.90
CA LYS A 39 -27.18 -17.94 -19.62
C LYS A 39 -27.58 -17.07 -18.42
N ARG A 40 -28.25 -15.94 -18.65
CA ARG A 40 -28.72 -14.99 -17.62
C ARG A 40 -29.74 -15.63 -16.66
N LYS A 41 -30.55 -16.59 -17.15
CA LYS A 41 -31.53 -17.33 -16.33
C LYS A 41 -30.90 -18.38 -15.39
N LYS A 42 -29.76 -18.98 -15.75
CA LYS A 42 -29.04 -19.93 -14.87
C LYS A 42 -28.22 -19.24 -13.77
N ALA A 43 -27.71 -18.02 -14.03
CA ALA A 43 -26.97 -17.24 -13.04
C ALA A 43 -27.85 -16.75 -11.87
N GLY A 44 -29.13 -16.48 -12.11
CA GLY A 44 -30.09 -16.04 -11.07
C GLY A 44 -30.46 -17.14 -10.06
N GLN A 45 -30.49 -18.41 -10.48
CA GLN A 45 -30.87 -19.55 -9.62
C GLN A 45 -29.67 -20.23 -8.92
N ALA A 46 -28.46 -20.15 -9.49
CA ALA A 46 -27.24 -20.64 -8.85
C ALA A 46 -26.79 -19.76 -7.65
N GLY A 47 -27.30 -18.53 -7.56
CA GLY A 47 -26.94 -17.54 -6.55
C GLY A 47 -27.65 -17.65 -5.20
N GLN A 48 -28.55 -18.63 -4.97
CA GLN A 48 -29.28 -18.73 -3.70
C GLN A 48 -28.98 -20.02 -2.91
N THR A 49 -28.65 -21.13 -3.56
CA THR A 49 -28.52 -22.44 -2.87
C THR A 49 -27.07 -22.92 -2.68
N GLY A 50 -26.10 -22.32 -3.38
CA GLY A 50 -24.66 -22.66 -3.28
C GLY A 50 -23.80 -21.67 -2.47
N LYS A 51 -24.36 -20.51 -2.08
CA LYS A 51 -23.62 -19.42 -1.39
C LYS A 51 -23.16 -19.75 0.04
N THR A 52 -23.72 -20.78 0.67
CA THR A 52 -23.48 -21.08 2.10
C THR A 52 -22.69 -22.35 2.37
N SER A 53 -22.58 -23.29 1.42
CA SER A 53 -21.94 -24.59 1.66
C SER A 53 -20.45 -24.63 1.30
N ILE A 54 -20.07 -24.08 0.13
CA ILE A 54 -18.65 -23.94 -0.26
C ILE A 54 -17.99 -22.78 0.49
N ALA A 55 -18.76 -21.72 0.79
CA ALA A 55 -18.32 -20.62 1.62
C ALA A 55 -17.78 -21.12 2.97
N ARG A 56 -18.47 -22.03 3.67
CA ARG A 56 -18.08 -22.46 5.04
C ARG A 56 -16.78 -23.26 5.13
N ALA A 57 -16.40 -24.02 4.09
CA ALA A 57 -15.17 -24.81 4.12
C ALA A 57 -13.93 -24.02 3.65
N VAL A 58 -14.12 -23.00 2.78
CA VAL A 58 -13.03 -22.18 2.22
C VAL A 58 -12.87 -20.83 2.96
N LEU A 59 -13.89 -20.39 3.70
CA LEU A 59 -13.89 -19.22 4.59
C LEU A 59 -12.69 -19.15 5.55
N PRO A 60 -12.23 -20.22 6.22
CA PRO A 60 -11.09 -20.11 7.13
C PRO A 60 -9.77 -19.85 6.37
N ILE A 61 -9.53 -20.47 5.21
CA ILE A 61 -8.31 -20.22 4.42
C ILE A 61 -8.33 -18.80 3.82
N ILE A 62 -9.48 -18.40 3.27
CA ILE A 62 -9.69 -17.06 2.72
C ILE A 62 -9.58 -16.00 3.82
N GLY A 63 -10.16 -16.25 5.00
CA GLY A 63 -10.11 -15.34 6.13
C GLY A 63 -8.69 -15.04 6.60
N MET A 64 -7.82 -16.05 6.60
CA MET A 64 -6.40 -15.89 6.96
C MET A 64 -5.64 -15.04 5.93
N LEU A 65 -5.92 -15.23 4.63
CA LEU A 65 -5.37 -14.38 3.57
C LEU A 65 -5.91 -12.95 3.65
N LEU A 66 -7.20 -12.78 3.92
CA LEU A 66 -7.82 -11.46 4.13
C LEU A 66 -7.22 -10.75 5.35
N LEU A 67 -6.93 -11.48 6.43
CA LEU A 67 -6.26 -10.93 7.60
C LEU A 67 -4.84 -10.46 7.25
N MET A 68 -4.09 -11.24 6.47
CA MET A 68 -2.78 -10.81 5.97
C MET A 68 -2.90 -9.57 5.08
N MET A 69 -3.88 -9.53 4.16
CA MET A 69 -4.14 -8.38 3.29
C MET A 69 -4.51 -7.14 4.10
N PHE A 70 -5.38 -7.25 5.09
CA PHE A 70 -5.77 -6.18 5.98
C PHE A 70 -4.58 -5.69 6.79
N GLY A 71 -3.88 -6.59 7.48
CA GLY A 71 -2.78 -6.26 8.37
C GLY A 71 -1.61 -5.60 7.64
N GLN A 72 -1.19 -6.17 6.50
CA GLN A 72 -0.12 -5.55 5.70
C GLN A 72 -0.56 -4.17 5.20
N GLN A 73 -1.83 -4.05 4.75
CA GLN A 73 -2.32 -2.82 4.15
C GLN A 73 -2.41 -1.72 5.19
N PHE A 74 -2.89 -2.05 6.38
CA PHE A 74 -3.00 -1.14 7.50
C PHE A 74 -1.62 -0.57 7.87
N ILE A 75 -0.60 -1.42 7.96
CA ILE A 75 0.75 -0.98 8.33
C ILE A 75 1.40 -0.18 7.19
N PHE A 76 1.35 -0.69 5.96
CA PHE A 76 2.00 -0.04 4.81
C PHE A 76 1.34 1.30 4.45
N PHE A 77 0.01 1.35 4.42
CA PHE A 77 -0.71 2.60 4.16
C PHE A 77 -0.54 3.61 5.29
N GLY A 78 -0.49 3.14 6.55
CA GLY A 78 -0.16 4.01 7.68
C GLY A 78 1.25 4.60 7.60
N PHE A 79 2.23 3.81 7.12
CA PHE A 79 3.55 4.34 6.77
C PHE A 79 3.46 5.40 5.66
N GLU A 80 2.73 5.10 4.59
CA GLU A 80 2.60 5.98 3.42
C GLU A 80 1.96 7.32 3.79
N SER A 81 0.89 7.31 4.61
CA SER A 81 0.19 8.54 5.02
C SER A 81 1.00 9.40 5.99
N LEU A 82 1.92 8.80 6.77
CA LEU A 82 2.80 9.51 7.68
C LEU A 82 4.18 9.83 7.10
N MET A 83 4.54 9.26 5.96
CA MET A 83 5.88 9.38 5.39
C MET A 83 6.27 10.85 5.20
N GLY A 84 5.33 11.68 4.74
CA GLY A 84 5.57 13.11 4.54
C GLY A 84 5.92 13.85 5.83
N LEU A 85 5.21 13.54 6.92
CA LEU A 85 5.45 14.13 8.23
C LEU A 85 6.73 13.59 8.87
N PHE A 86 7.00 12.29 8.72
CA PHE A 86 8.21 11.66 9.24
C PHE A 86 9.48 12.23 8.58
N THR A 87 9.46 12.37 7.26
CA THR A 87 10.59 12.94 6.51
C THR A 87 10.79 14.42 6.79
N LEU A 88 9.71 15.16 7.06
CA LEU A 88 9.78 16.54 7.54
C LEU A 88 10.43 16.64 8.92
N THR A 89 9.96 15.85 9.88
CA THR A 89 10.45 15.87 11.27
C THR A 89 11.86 15.33 11.43
N ARG A 90 12.29 14.35 10.61
CA ARG A 90 13.62 13.73 10.70
C ARG A 90 14.67 14.30 9.75
N LEU A 91 14.29 14.55 8.50
CA LEU A 91 15.20 14.93 7.41
C LEU A 91 15.00 16.39 6.98
N GLY A 92 13.94 17.06 7.44
CA GLY A 92 13.59 18.42 7.02
C GLY A 92 13.02 18.49 5.60
N LEU A 93 12.63 17.35 5.01
CA LEU A 93 12.12 17.29 3.64
C LEU A 93 10.66 17.73 3.58
N LEU A 94 10.37 18.72 2.75
CA LEU A 94 9.03 19.21 2.50
C LEU A 94 8.78 19.37 1.00
N GLY A 95 7.54 19.13 0.56
CA GLY A 95 7.11 19.32 -0.83
C GLY A 95 7.90 18.49 -1.83
N GLN A 96 8.80 19.13 -2.59
CA GLN A 96 9.53 18.52 -3.71
C GLN A 96 10.42 17.33 -3.30
N GLY A 97 11.01 17.38 -2.11
CA GLY A 97 11.82 16.26 -1.60
C GLY A 97 11.01 14.98 -1.43
N ASN A 98 9.79 15.10 -0.91
CA ASN A 98 8.88 13.96 -0.75
C ASN A 98 8.36 13.46 -2.11
N ALA A 99 8.09 14.37 -3.06
CA ALA A 99 7.72 13.99 -4.42
C ALA A 99 8.81 13.13 -5.10
N ALA A 100 10.09 13.46 -4.90
CA ALA A 100 11.20 12.66 -5.43
C ALA A 100 11.26 11.25 -4.80
N LEU A 101 10.99 11.13 -3.50
CA LEU A 101 10.92 9.83 -2.82
C LEU A 101 9.75 8.99 -3.35
N PHE A 102 8.56 9.58 -3.54
CA PHE A 102 7.42 8.90 -4.16
C PHE A 102 7.71 8.45 -5.60
N LEU A 103 8.39 9.28 -6.40
CA LEU A 103 8.81 8.90 -7.75
C LEU A 103 9.76 7.70 -7.73
N LEU A 104 10.73 7.67 -6.81
CA LEU A 104 11.64 6.56 -6.64
C LEU A 104 10.91 5.27 -6.27
N ILE A 105 9.98 5.33 -5.30
CA ILE A 105 9.13 4.21 -4.93
C ILE A 105 8.34 3.72 -6.15
N GLY A 106 7.72 4.64 -6.90
CA GLY A 106 6.96 4.32 -8.11
C GLY A 106 7.79 3.61 -9.18
N ILE A 107 9.01 4.07 -9.44
CA ILE A 107 9.93 3.43 -10.39
C ILE A 107 10.26 2.00 -9.95
N ILE A 108 10.59 1.79 -8.66
CA ILE A 108 10.88 0.46 -8.12
C ILE A 108 9.66 -0.45 -8.26
N LEU A 109 8.45 0.04 -7.94
CA LEU A 109 7.21 -0.71 -8.06
C LEU A 109 6.98 -1.19 -9.50
N VAL A 110 7.13 -0.31 -10.49
CA VAL A 110 6.98 -0.66 -11.91
C VAL A 110 8.00 -1.73 -12.31
N ILE A 111 9.27 -1.55 -11.96
CA ILE A 111 10.32 -2.53 -12.30
C ILE A 111 10.03 -3.91 -11.69
N VAL A 112 9.66 -3.95 -10.40
CA VAL A 112 9.39 -5.18 -9.66
C VAL A 112 8.14 -5.89 -10.20
N GLN A 113 7.05 -5.16 -10.40
CA GLN A 113 5.77 -5.70 -10.86
C GLN A 113 5.83 -6.14 -12.33
N THR A 114 6.49 -5.39 -13.21
CA THR A 114 6.52 -5.73 -14.64
C THR A 114 7.49 -6.87 -14.95
N ARG A 115 8.66 -6.91 -14.29
CA ARG A 115 9.74 -7.84 -14.68
C ARG A 115 9.95 -9.02 -13.74
N TYR A 116 9.84 -8.80 -12.44
CA TYR A 116 10.35 -9.75 -11.45
C TYR A 116 9.26 -10.67 -10.88
N ILE A 117 8.04 -10.15 -10.67
CA ILE A 117 6.99 -10.91 -9.97
C ILE A 117 6.67 -12.26 -10.62
N GLY A 118 6.49 -12.30 -11.95
CA GLY A 118 6.13 -13.53 -12.66
C GLY A 118 7.28 -14.56 -12.68
N LYS A 119 8.53 -14.10 -12.76
CA LYS A 119 9.71 -14.98 -12.75
C LYS A 119 9.96 -15.56 -11.35
N TRP A 120 9.80 -14.74 -10.32
CA TRP A 120 10.04 -15.15 -8.94
C TRP A 120 8.91 -15.99 -8.39
N ALA A 121 7.65 -15.67 -8.72
CA ALA A 121 6.50 -16.50 -8.35
C ALA A 121 6.62 -17.93 -8.91
N LYS A 122 6.98 -18.08 -10.20
CA LYS A 122 7.19 -19.40 -10.82
C LYS A 122 8.39 -20.17 -10.26
N ARG A 123 9.46 -19.48 -9.85
CA ARG A 123 10.70 -20.11 -9.40
C ARG A 123 10.68 -20.49 -7.92
N TYR A 124 10.07 -19.67 -7.07
CA TYR A 124 10.11 -19.82 -5.61
C TYR A 124 8.75 -20.15 -4.98
N GLY A 125 7.67 -20.07 -5.76
CA GLY A 125 6.30 -20.25 -5.28
C GLY A 125 5.73 -18.97 -4.65
N GLU A 126 4.44 -18.73 -4.89
CA GLU A 126 3.75 -17.52 -4.41
C GLU A 126 3.75 -17.40 -2.88
N ALA A 127 3.51 -18.50 -2.17
CA ALA A 127 3.48 -18.52 -0.69
C ALA A 127 4.81 -18.10 -0.05
N ARG A 128 5.95 -18.56 -0.58
CA ARG A 128 7.27 -18.16 -0.08
C ARG A 128 7.57 -16.71 -0.44
N MET A 129 7.15 -16.26 -1.61
CA MET A 129 7.31 -14.87 -2.03
C MET A 129 6.49 -13.91 -1.16
N VAL A 130 5.30 -14.31 -0.67
CA VAL A 130 4.52 -13.53 0.31
C VAL A 130 5.32 -13.37 1.61
N ILE A 131 5.91 -14.44 2.14
CA ILE A 131 6.73 -14.38 3.36
C ILE A 131 7.92 -13.44 3.15
N VAL A 132 8.62 -13.56 2.02
CA VAL A 132 9.76 -12.68 1.68
C VAL A 132 9.30 -11.23 1.57
N ALA A 133 8.17 -10.96 0.91
CA ALA A 133 7.63 -9.62 0.77
C ALA A 133 7.26 -8.99 2.12
N LEU A 134 6.58 -9.74 3.01
CA LEU A 134 6.29 -9.30 4.38
C LEU A 134 7.58 -9.06 5.19
N GLY A 135 8.59 -9.91 5.02
CA GLY A 135 9.90 -9.74 5.68
C GLY A 135 10.65 -8.50 5.19
N LEU A 136 10.60 -8.22 3.89
CA LEU A 136 11.15 -7.01 3.29
C LEU A 136 10.43 -5.76 3.79
N LEU A 137 9.10 -5.80 3.95
CA LEU A 137 8.34 -4.71 4.55
C LEU A 137 8.70 -4.50 6.02
N ALA A 138 8.80 -5.58 6.82
CA ALA A 138 9.16 -5.50 8.23
C ALA A 138 10.57 -4.91 8.40
N GLY A 139 11.55 -5.38 7.60
CA GLY A 139 12.90 -4.86 7.57
C GLY A 139 12.99 -3.42 7.06
N GLY A 140 12.24 -3.07 6.01
CA GLY A 140 12.17 -1.72 5.48
C GLY A 140 11.61 -0.72 6.51
N LEU A 141 10.54 -1.08 7.21
CA LEU A 141 9.98 -0.27 8.29
C LEU A 141 10.94 -0.13 9.47
N LEU A 142 11.69 -1.18 9.80
CA LEU A 142 12.72 -1.12 10.83
C LEU A 142 13.84 -0.15 10.44
N LEU A 143 14.32 -0.22 9.19
CA LEU A 143 15.34 0.68 8.67
C LEU A 143 14.86 2.14 8.64
N VAL A 144 13.59 2.35 8.28
CA VAL A 144 12.94 3.66 8.34
C VAL A 144 12.92 4.16 9.79
N ALA A 145 12.51 3.32 10.74
CA ALA A 145 12.47 3.69 12.14
C ALA A 145 13.84 4.04 12.73
N THR A 146 14.91 3.37 12.30
CA THR A 146 16.28 3.67 12.73
C THR A 146 16.93 4.80 11.93
N THR A 147 16.16 5.55 11.14
CA THR A 147 16.70 6.67 10.37
C THR A 147 17.24 7.74 11.32
N PRO A 148 18.53 8.12 11.23
CA PRO A 148 19.11 9.11 12.10
C PRO A 148 18.50 10.50 11.85
N GLU A 149 18.42 11.31 12.91
CA GLU A 149 18.01 12.71 12.85
C GLU A 149 19.14 13.54 12.21
N GLN A 150 19.12 13.62 10.89
CA GLN A 150 20.06 14.42 10.10
C GLN A 150 19.28 15.13 9.01
N THR A 151 19.29 16.46 9.05
CA THR A 151 18.62 17.29 8.04
C THR A 151 19.38 17.24 6.73
N HIS A 152 18.66 17.34 5.61
CA HIS A 152 19.31 17.36 4.31
C HIS A 152 20.25 18.58 4.16
N PRO A 153 21.30 18.52 3.31
CA PRO A 153 22.31 19.58 3.23
C PRO A 153 21.77 20.98 2.90
N PHE A 154 20.68 21.03 2.15
CA PHE A 154 20.00 22.27 1.75
C PHE A 154 18.88 22.70 2.71
N TYR A 155 18.83 22.13 3.92
CA TYR A 155 17.76 22.43 4.87
C TYR A 155 17.92 23.83 5.45
N VAL A 156 16.86 24.62 5.34
CA VAL A 156 16.77 25.95 5.94
C VAL A 156 15.42 26.06 6.65
N LYS A 157 15.43 26.08 7.98
CA LYS A 157 14.23 26.06 8.81
C LYS A 157 13.22 27.15 8.42
N ALA A 158 13.68 28.37 8.17
CA ALA A 158 12.82 29.49 7.78
C ALA A 158 12.08 29.28 6.44
N ILE A 159 12.69 28.58 5.48
CA ILE A 159 12.04 28.27 4.19
C ILE A 159 10.93 27.24 4.42
N VAL A 160 11.21 26.23 5.24
CA VAL A 160 10.27 25.15 5.57
C VAL A 160 9.08 25.70 6.35
N GLU A 161 9.30 26.59 7.33
CA GLU A 161 8.23 27.28 8.06
C GLU A 161 7.32 28.09 7.13
N ASN A 162 7.91 28.86 6.20
CA ASN A 162 7.12 29.63 5.23
C ASN A 162 6.31 28.73 4.28
N GLN A 163 6.89 27.60 3.87
CA GLN A 163 6.18 26.62 3.04
C GLN A 163 5.04 25.94 3.80
N LEU A 164 5.21 25.63 5.08
CA LEU A 164 4.17 25.03 5.93
C LEU A 164 2.93 25.92 6.07
N VAL A 165 3.12 27.24 6.21
CA VAL A 165 1.99 28.21 6.31
C VAL A 165 1.07 28.15 5.08
N ASN A 166 1.64 27.86 3.91
CA ASN A 166 0.90 27.83 2.65
C ASN A 166 0.54 26.39 2.20
N GLN A 167 0.86 25.37 3.01
CA GLN A 167 0.66 23.98 2.64
C GLN A 167 -0.74 23.52 3.05
N ALA A 168 -1.40 22.78 2.15
CA ALA A 168 -2.64 22.10 2.50
C ALA A 168 -2.37 21.03 3.58
N PRO A 169 -3.31 20.80 4.51
CA PRO A 169 -3.20 19.76 5.51
C PRO A 169 -2.92 18.40 4.83
N THR A 170 -2.01 17.62 5.41
CA THR A 170 -1.80 16.24 4.97
C THR A 170 -3.06 15.40 5.19
N ASP A 171 -3.22 14.30 4.44
CA ASP A 171 -4.35 13.37 4.62
C ASP A 171 -4.53 12.94 6.08
N THR A 172 -3.42 12.79 6.80
CA THR A 172 -3.45 12.47 8.23
C THR A 172 -3.93 13.67 9.05
N GLU A 173 -3.34 14.87 8.89
CA GLU A 173 -3.80 16.11 9.57
C GLU A 173 -5.28 16.40 9.33
N ALA A 174 -5.77 16.17 8.12
CA ALA A 174 -7.17 16.38 7.77
C ALA A 174 -8.13 15.48 8.58
N ILE A 175 -7.66 14.32 9.03
CA ILE A 175 -8.45 13.36 9.79
C ILE A 175 -8.28 13.54 11.30
N ILE A 176 -7.06 13.79 11.80
CA ILE A 176 -6.76 13.83 13.23
C ILE A 176 -6.60 15.26 13.81
N GLY A 177 -6.64 16.29 12.97
CA GLY A 177 -6.46 17.69 13.36
C GLY A 177 -5.00 18.16 13.29
N GLU A 178 -4.76 19.40 13.77
CA GLU A 178 -3.43 20.01 13.77
C GLU A 178 -2.42 19.12 14.52
N MET A 179 -1.41 18.65 13.81
CA MET A 179 -0.29 17.93 14.40
C MET A 179 0.75 18.94 14.87
N ALA A 180 1.21 18.83 16.11
CA ALA A 180 2.33 19.63 16.60
C ALA A 180 3.63 19.18 15.91
N ILE A 181 3.94 19.80 14.77
CA ILE A 181 5.14 19.48 13.99
C ILE A 181 6.36 20.06 14.70
N THR A 182 7.21 19.19 15.25
CA THR A 182 8.52 19.58 15.76
C THR A 182 9.52 19.57 14.62
N LEU A 183 10.00 20.76 14.23
CA LEU A 183 11.01 20.89 13.18
C LEU A 183 12.40 20.48 13.71
N PRO A 184 13.18 19.71 12.94
CA PRO A 184 14.51 19.28 13.37
C PRO A 184 15.48 20.47 13.47
N GLU A 185 16.45 20.35 14.38
CA GLU A 185 17.57 21.28 14.41
C GLU A 185 18.48 21.09 13.19
N SER A 186 19.12 22.17 12.74
CA SER A 186 19.96 22.19 11.55
C SER A 186 21.23 21.35 11.74
N ASN A 187 21.13 20.05 11.46
CA ASN A 187 22.23 19.09 11.49
C ASN A 187 22.43 18.51 10.09
N ASN A 188 23.03 19.32 9.24
CA ASN A 188 23.07 19.11 7.79
C ASN A 188 24.01 17.97 7.41
N GLY A 189 23.45 16.89 6.84
CA GLY A 189 24.19 15.72 6.41
C GLY A 189 23.48 14.94 5.30
N LEU A 190 24.26 14.27 4.45
CA LEU A 190 23.71 13.34 3.44
C LEU A 190 23.37 11.97 4.04
N GLY A 191 23.91 11.64 5.21
CA GLY A 191 23.79 10.31 5.82
C GLY A 191 22.35 9.88 6.06
N GLY A 192 21.54 10.75 6.68
CA GLY A 192 20.11 10.47 6.94
C GLY A 192 19.30 10.26 5.66
N VAL A 193 19.49 11.12 4.66
CA VAL A 193 18.77 11.01 3.38
C VAL A 193 19.16 9.75 2.61
N LEU A 194 20.46 9.45 2.52
CA LEU A 194 20.95 8.23 1.87
C LEU A 194 20.47 6.97 2.58
N TRP A 195 20.48 6.97 3.92
CA TRP A 195 19.95 5.87 4.72
C TRP A 195 18.46 5.65 4.45
N PHE A 196 17.68 6.74 4.41
CA PHE A 196 16.25 6.64 4.13
C PHE A 196 15.97 6.09 2.72
N VAL A 197 16.72 6.54 1.71
CA VAL A 197 16.62 6.00 0.34
C VAL A 197 16.95 4.50 0.32
N VAL A 198 17.98 4.06 1.04
CA VAL A 198 18.32 2.64 1.20
C VAL A 198 17.18 1.88 1.90
N ALA A 199 16.55 2.46 2.92
CA ALA A 199 15.42 1.87 3.62
C ALA A 199 14.17 1.74 2.74
N LEU A 200 13.96 2.65 1.79
CA LEU A 200 12.85 2.60 0.84
C LEU A 200 12.97 1.45 -0.18
N VAL A 201 14.17 0.97 -0.49
CA VAL A 201 14.37 -0.11 -1.46
C VAL A 201 13.67 -1.41 -1.03
N PRO A 202 13.96 -2.03 0.13
CA PRO A 202 13.27 -3.24 0.56
C PRO A 202 11.77 -2.98 0.76
N LEU A 203 11.40 -1.80 1.27
CA LEU A 203 10.01 -1.43 1.51
C LEU A 203 9.20 -1.38 0.20
N SER A 204 9.76 -0.77 -0.86
CA SER A 204 9.14 -0.68 -2.19
C SER A 204 9.08 -2.02 -2.91
N ILE A 205 10.12 -2.86 -2.77
CA ILE A 205 10.10 -4.22 -3.34
C ILE A 205 9.04 -5.06 -2.63
N GLY A 206 8.98 -5.01 -1.30
CA GLY A 206 8.00 -5.74 -0.50
C GLY A 206 6.56 -5.36 -0.85
N SER A 207 6.25 -4.06 -0.91
CA SER A 207 4.91 -3.58 -1.25
C SER A 207 4.53 -3.88 -2.70
N GLY A 208 5.49 -3.84 -3.63
CA GLY A 208 5.30 -4.22 -5.03
C GLY A 208 4.95 -5.69 -5.25
N LEU A 209 5.44 -6.57 -4.37
CA LEU A 209 5.20 -8.01 -4.45
C LEU A 209 3.96 -8.46 -3.68
N ILE A 210 3.71 -7.90 -2.50
CA ILE A 210 2.72 -8.46 -1.56
C ILE A 210 1.30 -8.48 -2.13
N ARG A 211 0.87 -7.38 -2.77
CA ARG A 211 -0.50 -7.21 -3.27
C ARG A 211 -0.86 -8.21 -4.38
N PRO A 212 -0.09 -8.32 -5.48
CA PRO A 212 -0.45 -9.26 -6.53
C PRO A 212 -0.30 -10.73 -6.07
N LEU A 213 0.67 -11.03 -5.19
CA LEU A 213 0.85 -12.39 -4.67
C LEU A 213 -0.32 -12.82 -3.78
N LEU A 214 -0.76 -11.98 -2.85
CA LEU A 214 -1.93 -12.26 -2.02
C LEU A 214 -3.20 -12.37 -2.87
N ASN A 215 -3.38 -11.51 -3.87
CA ASN A 215 -4.49 -11.64 -4.82
C ASN A 215 -4.45 -12.97 -5.58
N THR A 216 -3.28 -13.42 -6.01
CA THR A 216 -3.15 -14.70 -6.73
C THR A 216 -3.42 -15.91 -5.82
N LEU A 217 -2.95 -15.88 -4.57
CA LEU A 217 -3.29 -16.93 -3.60
C LEU A 217 -4.77 -16.93 -3.24
N LEU A 218 -5.37 -15.75 -3.16
CA LEU A 218 -6.78 -15.57 -2.89
C LEU A 218 -7.66 -16.08 -4.05
N THR A 219 -7.27 -15.81 -5.29
CA THR A 219 -7.98 -16.34 -6.48
C THR A 219 -7.91 -17.86 -6.54
N LYS A 220 -6.73 -18.43 -6.30
CA LYS A 220 -6.52 -19.89 -6.25
C LYS A 220 -7.32 -20.55 -5.14
N ALA A 221 -7.44 -19.91 -3.97
CA ALA A 221 -8.22 -20.43 -2.85
C ALA A 221 -9.74 -20.34 -3.11
N ALA A 222 -10.22 -19.30 -3.78
CA ALA A 222 -11.65 -19.05 -4.00
C ALA A 222 -12.29 -19.94 -5.10
N GLY A 223 -11.50 -20.39 -6.09
CA GLY A 223 -12.00 -21.13 -7.25
C GLY A 223 -12.95 -20.32 -8.16
N ASP A 224 -13.35 -20.92 -9.28
CA ASP A 224 -14.06 -20.22 -10.37
C ASP A 224 -15.47 -19.71 -10.00
N ALA A 225 -16.12 -20.32 -8.99
CA ALA A 225 -17.52 -20.06 -8.67
C ALA A 225 -17.75 -18.93 -7.65
N SER A 226 -16.71 -18.45 -6.95
CA SER A 226 -16.86 -17.48 -5.85
C SER A 226 -15.93 -16.25 -5.93
N PHE A 227 -15.17 -16.12 -7.02
CA PHE A 227 -14.14 -15.09 -7.19
C PHE A 227 -14.63 -13.66 -6.91
N GLY A 228 -15.76 -13.24 -7.50
CA GLY A 228 -16.28 -11.87 -7.33
C GLY A 228 -16.67 -11.52 -5.89
N VAL A 229 -17.17 -12.51 -5.13
CA VAL A 229 -17.53 -12.31 -3.72
C VAL A 229 -16.27 -12.12 -2.88
N VAL A 230 -15.27 -12.98 -3.08
CA VAL A 230 -14.00 -12.93 -2.35
C VAL A 230 -13.21 -11.66 -2.65
N LEU A 231 -13.20 -11.20 -3.91
CA LEU A 231 -12.60 -9.93 -4.31
C LEU A 231 -13.32 -8.71 -3.70
N GLY A 232 -14.65 -8.80 -3.54
CA GLY A 232 -15.44 -7.81 -2.81
C GLY A 232 -15.03 -7.71 -1.34
N PHE A 233 -14.89 -8.86 -0.65
CA PHE A 233 -14.39 -8.91 0.73
C PHE A 233 -12.95 -8.39 0.86
N SER A 234 -12.06 -8.72 -0.07
CA SER A 234 -10.68 -8.19 -0.03
C SER A 234 -10.64 -6.68 -0.23
N SER A 235 -11.47 -6.15 -1.13
CA SER A 235 -11.56 -4.71 -1.37
C SER A 235 -12.11 -3.97 -0.15
N ALA A 236 -13.12 -4.55 0.52
CA ALA A 236 -13.65 -4.01 1.78
C ALA A 236 -12.60 -4.03 2.89
N ALA A 237 -11.84 -5.11 3.04
CA ALA A 237 -10.75 -5.20 4.01
C ALA A 237 -9.65 -4.14 3.73
N VAL A 238 -9.25 -3.97 2.47
CA VAL A 238 -8.27 -2.94 2.08
C VAL A 238 -8.80 -1.53 2.37
N SER A 239 -10.07 -1.26 2.07
CA SER A 239 -10.69 0.04 2.36
C SER A 239 -10.74 0.32 3.86
N ALA A 240 -11.15 -0.67 4.67
CA ALA A 240 -11.17 -0.55 6.12
C ALA A 240 -9.77 -0.29 6.70
N ALA A 241 -8.75 -0.98 6.17
CA ALA A 241 -7.36 -0.75 6.54
C ALA A 241 -6.92 0.69 6.20
N ASN A 242 -7.26 1.19 5.02
CA ASN A 242 -6.93 2.55 4.60
C ASN A 242 -7.64 3.63 5.44
N ALA A 243 -8.88 3.37 5.87
CA ALA A 243 -9.61 4.30 6.74
C ALA A 243 -9.04 4.31 8.17
N ALA A 244 -8.68 3.14 8.71
CA ALA A 244 -8.21 3.02 10.09
C ALA A 244 -6.74 3.40 10.28
N ALA A 245 -5.89 3.17 9.27
CA ALA A 245 -4.44 3.30 9.42
C ALA A 245 -3.96 4.73 9.73
N PRO A 246 -4.38 5.79 9.02
CA PRO A 246 -3.96 7.15 9.33
C PRO A 246 -4.37 7.59 10.74
N ILE A 247 -5.56 7.16 11.19
CA ILE A 247 -6.08 7.47 12.53
C ILE A 247 -5.18 6.85 13.59
N VAL A 248 -4.97 5.54 13.53
CA VAL A 248 -4.19 4.83 14.56
C VAL A 248 -2.73 5.24 14.52
N MET A 249 -2.12 5.29 13.33
CA MET A 249 -0.71 5.64 13.21
C MET A 249 -0.45 7.10 13.55
N GLY A 250 -1.35 8.02 13.17
CA GLY A 250 -1.26 9.42 13.54
C GLY A 250 -1.38 9.65 15.04
N LEU A 251 -2.26 8.93 15.74
CA LEU A 251 -2.33 8.95 17.20
C LEU A 251 -1.04 8.45 17.85
N ILE A 252 -0.45 7.36 17.33
CA ILE A 252 0.85 6.85 17.81
C ILE A 252 1.94 7.90 17.57
N PHE A 253 1.93 8.56 16.41
CA PHE A 253 2.89 9.60 16.05
C PHE A 253 2.82 10.77 17.04
N GLN A 254 1.61 11.24 17.38
CA GLN A 254 1.42 12.34 18.32
C GLN A 254 1.85 11.99 19.75
N GLN A 255 1.53 10.78 20.23
CA GLN A 255 1.78 10.41 21.63
C GLN A 255 3.20 9.92 21.90
N TYR A 256 3.80 9.18 20.97
CA TYR A 256 5.08 8.50 21.17
C TYR A 256 6.20 9.01 20.25
N GLY A 257 5.92 10.00 19.41
CA GLY A 257 6.88 10.63 18.53
C GLY A 257 7.08 9.92 17.18
N ALA A 258 7.90 10.54 16.34
CA ALA A 258 7.95 10.24 14.91
C ALA A 258 8.41 8.82 14.54
N GLY A 259 9.32 8.20 15.32
CA GLY A 259 9.85 6.86 15.00
C GLY A 259 8.94 5.70 15.39
N MET A 260 8.02 5.91 16.33
CA MET A 260 7.27 4.83 16.98
C MET A 260 6.19 4.17 16.10
N PRO A 261 5.44 4.88 15.23
CA PRO A 261 4.54 4.23 14.28
C PRO A 261 5.24 3.20 13.40
N PHE A 262 6.48 3.50 13.00
CA PHE A 262 7.28 2.63 12.13
C PHE A 262 7.90 1.45 12.90
N LEU A 263 8.34 1.65 14.14
CA LEU A 263 8.81 0.56 15.00
C LEU A 263 7.68 -0.43 15.34
N ILE A 264 6.53 0.08 15.76
CA ILE A 264 5.35 -0.75 16.05
C ILE A 264 4.88 -1.43 14.77
N GLY A 265 4.84 -0.70 13.65
CA GLY A 265 4.54 -1.25 12.33
C GLY A 265 5.48 -2.39 11.93
N SER A 266 6.79 -2.23 12.15
CA SER A 266 7.77 -3.29 11.90
C SER A 266 7.52 -4.52 12.77
N GLY A 267 7.24 -4.34 14.07
CA GLY A 267 6.88 -5.43 14.98
C GLY A 267 5.62 -6.17 14.54
N LEU A 268 4.55 -5.44 14.21
CA LEU A 268 3.30 -6.02 13.69
C LEU A 268 3.52 -6.74 12.35
N MET A 269 4.33 -6.18 11.46
CA MET A 269 4.67 -6.82 10.19
C MET A 269 5.48 -8.10 10.41
N ALA A 270 6.40 -8.11 11.38
CA ALA A 270 7.14 -9.31 11.77
C ALA A 270 6.21 -10.39 12.36
N LEU A 271 5.19 -10.01 13.14
CA LEU A 271 4.15 -10.94 13.58
C LEU A 271 3.37 -11.52 12.39
N LEU A 272 3.07 -10.71 11.36
CA LEU A 272 2.46 -11.20 10.12
C LEU A 272 3.38 -12.16 9.36
N VAL A 273 4.70 -11.94 9.38
CA VAL A 273 5.68 -12.90 8.82
C VAL A 273 5.60 -14.23 9.55
N VAL A 274 5.60 -14.22 10.89
CA VAL A 274 5.48 -15.44 11.70
C VAL A 274 4.14 -16.14 11.43
N PHE A 275 3.05 -15.38 11.39
CA PHE A 275 1.73 -15.89 11.05
C PHE A 275 1.71 -16.53 9.65
N ALA A 276 2.30 -15.88 8.64
CA ALA A 276 2.42 -16.41 7.29
C ALA A 276 3.28 -17.68 7.23
N LEU A 277 4.37 -17.74 7.99
CA LEU A 277 5.22 -18.92 8.10
C LEU A 277 4.45 -20.12 8.70
N ILE A 278 3.67 -19.88 9.76
CA ILE A 278 2.85 -20.92 10.40
C ILE A 278 1.75 -21.37 9.42
N PHE A 279 1.02 -20.43 8.83
CA PHE A 279 -0.10 -20.70 7.92
C PHE A 279 0.33 -21.49 6.68
N PHE A 280 1.40 -21.08 6.00
CA PHE A 280 1.87 -21.78 4.80
C PHE A 280 2.56 -23.11 5.09
N ARG A 281 2.98 -23.37 6.34
CA ARG A 281 3.45 -24.70 6.77
C ARG A 281 2.30 -25.66 7.07
N THR A 282 1.21 -25.16 7.65
CA THR A 282 0.06 -25.99 8.06
C THR A 282 -0.93 -26.27 6.94
N VAL A 283 -0.97 -25.44 5.89
CA VAL A 283 -1.89 -25.60 4.74
C VAL A 283 -1.11 -25.91 3.44
N PRO A 284 -0.57 -27.13 3.28
CA PRO A 284 0.22 -27.52 2.09
C PRO A 284 -0.61 -27.60 0.79
N ALA A 285 -1.95 -27.56 0.87
CA ALA A 285 -2.84 -27.54 -0.30
C ALA A 285 -2.62 -26.30 -1.19
N VAL A 286 -2.24 -25.16 -0.59
CA VAL A 286 -1.88 -23.93 -1.33
C VAL A 286 -0.50 -24.03 -1.97
N GLN A 287 0.38 -24.86 -1.40
CA GLN A 287 1.76 -25.05 -1.84
C GLN A 287 1.89 -25.99 -3.05
N LYS A 288 0.93 -26.90 -3.26
CA LYS A 288 0.87 -27.81 -4.42
C LYS A 288 0.22 -27.20 -5.66
N ALA A 289 -0.48 -26.07 -5.52
CA ALA A 289 -1.09 -25.30 -6.63
C ALA A 289 -0.28 -24.04 -7.04
N ALA A 290 0.87 -23.82 -6.38
CA ALA A 290 1.85 -22.78 -6.69
C ALA A 290 3.06 -23.38 -7.41
#